data_AF-A0A421J7L0-F1
#
_entry.id   AF-A0A421J7L0-F1
#
_cell.length_a   1.000
_cell.length_b   1.000
_cell.length_c   1.000
_cell.angle_alpha   90.00
_cell.angle_beta   90.00
_cell.angle_gamma   90.00
#
_symmetry.space_group_name_H-M   'P 1'
#
loop_
_entity.id
_entity.type
_entity.pdbx_description
1 polymer ?
#
loop_
_entity_poly.entity_id
_entity_poly.type
_entity_poly.pdbx_seq_one_letter_code
_entity_poly.pdbx_strand_id
1 'polypeptide(L)'
;MELPLSNSSLFARIPPSSSTTFTLEQLNADIDAQKPFSSLIDMTFHLLQDPSVGSENKLKLWKIRLTLLLLGSMLPVAKREAVNLNNALYDSENQSITEKNTPRVNPLPKNNNGLIDHELLVLMLRLKSTPNMNLVNEFYKLSYQLRLRSSSADRETLFRRLSRISFDVAVVLVVNKSYATLVNLLGSILHEMKLIKKGDHYTQHASNVTLLWIIAGCLLRLSVAKGPTYLDEITKEYGTYYDGLLDSTKEALSTVLSQVAPLFQNSEPPLEEYQSDLSLEQLAQFVKVGTITSRTICSLLGIWDLQYCYRFQLKDARLIPDEIKGDSDNSLNLAERKLHGVHFKKRAPKAVKEIKKFATLHMRTTDVRLDPKLNVALWKRGVQGVPFRLRLRISRKRNDEEDAKEKLFALVEPVPVASAKGLHTTVVEDDE
;
A
#
# COMPACT_ATOMS: atom_id res chain seq x y z
N MET A 1 -25.30 -18.41 19.18
CA MET A 1 -24.65 -19.29 18.17
C MET A 1 -23.18 -18.95 18.18
N GLU A 2 -22.31 -19.89 18.52
CA GLU A 2 -20.87 -19.65 18.49
C GLU A 2 -20.41 -19.53 17.04
N LEU A 3 -19.70 -18.44 16.73
CA LEU A 3 -19.14 -18.24 15.39
C LEU A 3 -17.93 -19.17 15.24
N PRO A 4 -17.73 -19.80 14.06
CA PRO A 4 -16.66 -20.79 13.84
C PRO A 4 -15.27 -20.13 13.66
N LEU A 5 -14.91 -19.18 14.54
CA LEU A 5 -13.76 -18.28 14.38
C LEU A 5 -12.40 -18.88 14.77
N SER A 6 -12.39 -20.01 15.47
CA SER A 6 -11.19 -20.73 15.92
C SER A 6 -10.83 -21.92 15.01
N ASN A 7 -11.63 -22.24 14.00
CA ASN A 7 -11.39 -23.43 13.19
C ASN A 7 -10.02 -23.35 12.48
N SER A 8 -9.20 -24.39 12.64
CA SER A 8 -7.86 -24.47 12.06
C SER A 8 -7.86 -24.35 10.53
N SER A 9 -8.95 -24.77 9.87
CA SER A 9 -9.14 -24.66 8.42
C SER A 9 -9.21 -23.22 7.90
N LEU A 10 -9.45 -22.24 8.78
CA LEU A 10 -9.46 -20.83 8.42
C LEU A 10 -8.07 -20.29 8.09
N PHE A 11 -7.03 -20.87 8.71
CA PHE A 11 -5.66 -20.37 8.65
C PHE A 11 -4.91 -20.97 7.46
N ALA A 12 -4.31 -20.10 6.64
CA ALA A 12 -3.50 -20.52 5.51
C ALA A 12 -2.03 -20.76 5.90
N ARG A 13 -1.62 -20.20 7.04
CA ARG A 13 -0.30 -20.39 7.66
C ARG A 13 -0.49 -20.70 9.15
N ILE A 14 0.09 -21.81 9.58
CA ILE A 14 0.11 -22.24 10.99
C ILE A 14 1.53 -21.96 11.53
N PRO A 15 1.66 -21.29 12.69
CA PRO A 15 2.96 -21.05 13.33
C PRO A 15 3.63 -22.37 13.74
N PRO A 16 4.97 -22.41 13.83
CA PRO A 16 5.66 -23.53 14.47
C PRO A 16 5.20 -23.63 15.93
N SER A 17 4.89 -24.86 16.37
CA SER A 17 4.33 -25.17 17.68
C SER A 17 5.24 -24.73 18.83
N SER A 18 5.04 -23.51 19.33
CA SER A 18 5.52 -23.10 20.64
C SER A 18 4.33 -23.00 21.58
N SER A 19 4.39 -23.70 22.71
CA SER A 19 3.37 -23.70 23.76
C SER A 19 3.44 -22.40 24.57
N THR A 20 3.19 -21.28 23.91
CA THR A 20 3.27 -19.95 24.52
C THR A 20 1.85 -19.42 24.70
N THR A 21 1.43 -19.22 25.93
CA THR A 21 0.17 -18.54 26.26
C THR A 21 0.36 -17.04 26.11
N PHE A 22 -0.44 -16.41 25.25
CA PHE A 22 -0.40 -14.98 24.96
C PHE A 22 -1.66 -14.29 25.49
N THR A 23 -1.56 -13.01 25.83
CA THR A 23 -2.73 -12.20 26.25
C THR A 23 -3.03 -11.07 25.27
N LEU A 24 -4.28 -10.55 25.29
CA LEU A 24 -4.66 -9.39 24.47
C LEU A 24 -3.88 -8.13 24.85
N GLU A 25 -3.56 -7.96 26.13
CA GLU A 25 -2.76 -6.84 26.63
C GLU A 25 -1.34 -6.88 26.08
N GLN A 26 -0.73 -8.08 26.07
CA GLN A 26 0.58 -8.29 25.48
C GLN A 26 0.57 -8.01 23.97
N LEU A 27 -0.52 -8.35 23.26
CA LEU A 27 -0.62 -8.06 21.83
C LEU A 27 -0.62 -6.54 21.58
N ASN A 28 -1.36 -5.78 22.38
CA ASN A 28 -1.38 -4.32 22.28
C ASN A 28 0.01 -3.74 22.59
N ALA A 29 0.65 -4.18 23.67
CA ALA A 29 2.00 -3.72 24.02
C ALA A 29 3.03 -4.04 22.92
N ASP A 30 2.92 -5.20 22.28
CA ASP A 30 3.82 -5.62 21.20
C ASP A 30 3.58 -4.84 19.89
N ILE A 31 2.33 -4.44 19.64
CA ILE A 31 1.98 -3.53 18.54
C ILE A 31 2.57 -2.13 18.80
N ASP A 32 2.40 -1.60 20.01
CA ASP A 32 2.93 -0.29 20.40
C ASP A 32 4.47 -0.26 20.37
N ALA A 33 5.10 -1.37 20.76
CA ALA A 33 6.54 -1.58 20.67
C ALA A 33 7.04 -1.90 19.25
N GLN A 34 6.18 -1.87 18.23
CA GLN A 34 6.50 -2.09 16.82
C GLN A 34 7.27 -3.41 16.56
N LYS A 35 6.90 -4.48 17.26
CA LYS A 35 7.52 -5.80 17.07
C LYS A 35 7.35 -6.32 15.64
N PRO A 36 8.23 -7.22 15.17
CA PRO A 36 8.17 -7.72 13.80
C PRO A 36 6.81 -8.36 13.48
N PHE A 37 6.25 -8.03 12.31
CA PHE A 37 4.93 -8.50 11.88
C PHE A 37 4.78 -10.03 11.94
N SER A 38 5.84 -10.79 11.70
CA SER A 38 5.81 -12.26 11.82
C SER A 38 5.42 -12.71 13.24
N SER A 39 6.00 -12.11 14.27
CA SER A 39 5.71 -12.42 15.66
C SER A 39 4.27 -12.06 16.03
N LEU A 40 3.81 -10.88 15.60
CA LEU A 40 2.44 -10.43 15.83
C LEU A 40 1.42 -11.35 15.16
N ILE A 41 1.70 -11.80 13.94
CA ILE A 41 0.82 -12.74 13.20
C ILE A 41 0.75 -14.08 13.90
N ASP A 42 1.87 -14.61 14.39
CA ASP A 42 1.89 -15.87 15.13
C ASP A 42 1.12 -15.73 16.45
N MET A 43 1.27 -14.61 17.15
CA MET A 43 0.51 -14.28 18.36
C MET A 43 -1.01 -14.23 18.10
N THR A 44 -1.45 -13.59 17.01
CA THR A 44 -2.89 -13.56 16.65
C THR A 44 -3.47 -14.96 16.42
N PHE A 45 -2.68 -15.90 15.89
CA PHE A 45 -3.14 -17.28 15.71
C PHE A 45 -3.45 -17.93 17.06
N HIS A 46 -2.55 -17.84 18.02
CA HIS A 46 -2.74 -18.42 19.35
C HIS A 46 -3.93 -17.79 20.10
N LEU A 47 -4.07 -16.46 20.04
CA LEU A 47 -5.21 -15.75 20.65
C LEU A 47 -6.55 -16.10 20.02
N LEU A 48 -6.59 -16.42 18.71
CA LEU A 48 -7.81 -16.87 18.04
C LEU A 48 -8.20 -18.30 18.41
N GLN A 49 -7.23 -19.14 18.78
CA GLN A 49 -7.47 -20.50 19.27
C GLN A 49 -7.88 -20.54 20.74
N ASP A 50 -7.59 -19.50 21.51
CA ASP A 50 -7.90 -19.43 22.94
C ASP A 50 -9.43 -19.44 23.19
N PRO A 51 -9.96 -20.40 23.98
CA PRO A 51 -11.38 -20.46 24.34
C PRO A 51 -11.83 -19.29 25.24
N SER A 52 -10.91 -18.66 25.98
CA SER A 52 -11.23 -17.52 26.86
C SER A 52 -11.61 -16.25 26.09
N VAL A 53 -11.18 -16.14 24.83
CA VAL A 53 -11.45 -14.98 23.99
C VAL A 53 -12.84 -15.11 23.35
N GLY A 54 -13.75 -14.20 23.73
CA GLY A 54 -15.11 -14.14 23.18
C GLY A 54 -15.16 -13.79 21.68
N SER A 55 -16.28 -14.14 21.04
CA SER A 55 -16.49 -13.99 19.58
C SER A 55 -16.26 -12.56 19.06
N GLU A 56 -16.65 -11.53 19.82
CA GLU A 56 -16.44 -10.13 19.43
C GLU A 56 -14.94 -9.78 19.33
N ASN A 57 -14.16 -10.19 20.33
CA ASN A 57 -12.71 -9.98 20.34
C ASN A 57 -12.02 -10.82 19.26
N LYS A 58 -12.51 -12.03 18.98
CA LYS A 58 -12.04 -12.84 17.84
C LYS A 58 -12.26 -12.15 16.49
N LEU A 59 -13.38 -11.47 16.28
CA LEU A 59 -13.61 -10.69 15.06
C LEU A 59 -12.63 -9.52 14.94
N LYS A 60 -12.35 -8.80 16.05
CA LYS A 60 -11.32 -7.75 16.09
C LYS A 60 -9.93 -8.32 15.80
N LEU A 61 -9.57 -9.46 16.40
CA LEU A 61 -8.32 -10.16 16.13
C LEU A 61 -8.18 -10.59 14.66
N TRP A 62 -9.25 -11.06 14.03
CA TRP A 62 -9.24 -11.39 12.60
C TRP A 62 -8.96 -10.16 11.73
N LYS A 63 -9.54 -9.01 12.06
CA LYS A 63 -9.24 -7.72 11.40
C LYS A 63 -7.76 -7.35 11.56
N ILE A 64 -7.22 -7.45 12.77
CA ILE A 64 -5.79 -7.19 13.05
C ILE A 64 -4.92 -8.16 12.23
N ARG A 65 -5.19 -9.46 12.29
CA ARG A 65 -4.44 -10.50 11.58
C ARG A 65 -4.39 -10.25 10.07
N LEU A 66 -5.53 -10.00 9.44
CA LEU A 66 -5.58 -9.72 7.99
C LEU A 66 -4.81 -8.45 7.63
N THR A 67 -4.83 -7.44 8.50
CA THR A 67 -4.07 -6.20 8.33
C THR A 67 -2.57 -6.44 8.48
N LEU A 68 -2.14 -7.21 9.48
CA LEU A 68 -0.74 -7.58 9.68
C LEU A 68 -0.20 -8.41 8.51
N LEU A 69 -1.00 -9.34 7.96
CA LEU A 69 -0.61 -10.11 6.77
C LEU A 69 -0.41 -9.22 5.53
N LEU A 70 -1.23 -8.17 5.39
CA LEU A 70 -1.06 -7.17 4.33
C LEU A 70 0.23 -6.36 4.52
N LEU A 71 0.47 -5.84 5.72
CA LEU A 71 1.67 -5.05 6.05
C LEU A 71 2.95 -5.90 5.98
N GLY A 72 2.86 -7.17 6.35
CA GLY A 72 3.94 -8.16 6.25
C GLY A 72 4.20 -8.69 4.84
N SER A 73 3.63 -8.05 3.79
CA SER A 73 3.80 -8.45 2.38
C SER A 73 3.33 -9.89 2.06
N MET A 74 2.41 -10.45 2.84
CA MET A 74 1.86 -11.80 2.69
C MET A 74 0.47 -11.79 2.03
N LEU A 75 0.33 -11.04 0.94
CA LEU A 75 -0.96 -10.88 0.23
C LEU A 75 -1.66 -12.20 -0.16
N PRO A 76 -0.97 -13.24 -0.68
CA PRO A 76 -1.63 -14.50 -1.03
C PRO A 76 -2.25 -15.21 0.18
N VAL A 77 -1.59 -15.13 1.34
CA VAL A 77 -2.07 -15.70 2.60
C VAL A 77 -3.28 -14.92 3.09
N ALA A 78 -3.20 -13.59 3.12
CA ALA A 78 -4.30 -12.71 3.51
C ALA A 78 -5.56 -12.97 2.67
N LYS A 79 -5.42 -13.13 1.35
CA LYS A 79 -6.55 -13.44 0.45
C LYS A 79 -7.19 -14.78 0.79
N ARG A 80 -6.38 -15.82 1.01
CA ARG A 80 -6.90 -17.17 1.32
C ARG A 80 -7.63 -17.18 2.67
N GLU A 81 -7.04 -16.59 3.70
CA GLU A 81 -7.68 -16.51 5.02
C GLU A 81 -8.95 -15.67 5.00
N ALA A 82 -8.98 -14.56 4.27
CA ALA A 82 -10.20 -13.74 4.12
C ALA A 82 -11.34 -14.49 3.41
N VAL A 83 -11.03 -15.31 2.39
CA VAL A 83 -12.02 -16.18 1.73
C VAL A 83 -12.54 -17.24 2.69
N ASN A 84 -11.66 -17.91 3.42
CA ASN A 84 -12.04 -18.94 4.39
C ASN A 84 -12.93 -18.36 5.50
N LEU A 85 -12.53 -17.22 6.07
CA LEU A 85 -13.30 -16.50 7.09
C LEU A 85 -14.67 -16.08 6.55
N ASN A 86 -14.73 -15.55 5.32
CA ASN A 86 -16.00 -15.16 4.69
C ASN A 86 -16.94 -16.35 4.55
N ASN A 87 -16.43 -17.47 4.05
CA ASN A 87 -17.24 -18.66 3.83
C ASN A 87 -17.77 -19.21 5.15
N ALA A 88 -16.92 -19.34 6.17
CA ALA A 88 -17.32 -19.84 7.47
C ALA A 88 -18.37 -18.93 8.15
N LEU A 89 -18.22 -17.61 8.06
CA LEU A 89 -19.22 -16.67 8.55
C LEU A 89 -20.53 -16.77 7.77
N TYR A 90 -20.46 -16.85 6.44
CA TYR A 90 -21.65 -17.01 5.59
C TYR A 90 -22.39 -18.32 5.88
N ASP A 91 -21.68 -19.43 6.02
CA ASP A 91 -22.27 -20.75 6.26
C ASP A 91 -22.89 -20.82 7.67
N SER A 92 -22.28 -20.16 8.66
CA SER A 92 -22.86 -20.04 10.01
C SER A 92 -24.21 -19.30 10.04
N GLU A 93 -24.42 -18.34 9.14
CA GLU A 93 -25.70 -17.61 9.03
C GLU A 93 -26.74 -18.34 8.17
N ASN A 94 -26.32 -19.27 7.31
CA ASN A 94 -27.17 -19.93 6.32
C ASN A 94 -27.11 -21.46 6.46
N GLN A 95 -27.30 -21.98 7.69
CA GLN A 95 -27.14 -23.39 8.13
C GLN A 95 -27.96 -24.47 7.37
N SER A 96 -28.29 -24.30 6.09
CA SER A 96 -29.07 -25.21 5.26
C SER A 96 -28.51 -25.46 3.85
N ILE A 97 -27.31 -24.95 3.51
CA ILE A 97 -26.70 -25.26 2.20
C ILE A 97 -25.68 -26.40 2.39
N THR A 98 -26.14 -27.61 2.04
CA THR A 98 -25.35 -28.85 1.89
C THR A 98 -23.93 -28.62 1.38
N GLU A 99 -22.97 -29.25 2.07
CA GLU A 99 -21.57 -29.34 1.69
C GLU A 99 -21.43 -29.76 0.23
N LYS A 100 -20.96 -28.85 -0.62
CA LYS A 100 -20.45 -29.20 -1.95
C LYS A 100 -18.94 -29.02 -1.93
N ASN A 101 -18.21 -30.09 -2.24
CA ASN A 101 -16.75 -30.22 -2.25
C ASN A 101 -16.00 -29.35 -3.29
N THR A 102 -16.57 -28.21 -3.70
CA THR A 102 -15.94 -27.25 -4.60
C THR A 102 -15.47 -26.02 -3.84
N PRO A 103 -14.27 -25.48 -4.09
CA PRO A 103 -13.84 -24.20 -3.52
C PRO A 103 -14.80 -23.10 -4.00
N ARG A 104 -15.69 -22.66 -3.11
CA ARG A 104 -16.70 -21.65 -3.38
C ARG A 104 -16.25 -20.33 -2.76
N VAL A 105 -16.37 -19.23 -3.49
CA VAL A 105 -16.30 -17.88 -2.89
C VAL A 105 -17.75 -17.48 -2.61
N ASN A 106 -18.16 -17.53 -1.34
CA ASN A 106 -19.51 -17.17 -0.95
C ASN A 106 -19.73 -15.65 -1.04
N PRO A 107 -20.98 -15.18 -1.22
CA PRO A 107 -21.36 -13.79 -0.99
C PRO A 107 -20.95 -13.32 0.41
N LEU A 108 -20.95 -12.01 0.66
CA LEU A 108 -20.75 -11.53 2.03
C LEU A 108 -21.85 -12.08 2.96
N PRO A 109 -21.53 -12.34 4.24
CA PRO A 109 -22.54 -12.64 5.25
C PRO A 109 -23.56 -11.50 5.30
N LYS A 110 -24.82 -11.83 5.59
CA LYS A 110 -25.90 -10.85 5.81
C LYS A 110 -25.61 -10.00 7.05
N ASN A 111 -24.73 -10.47 7.95
CA ASN A 111 -24.30 -9.79 9.17
C ASN A 111 -25.52 -9.43 10.03
N ASN A 112 -26.52 -10.30 10.11
CA ASN A 112 -27.89 -10.07 10.63
C ASN A 112 -27.99 -9.92 12.15
N ASN A 113 -27.06 -9.17 12.74
CA ASN A 113 -27.07 -8.59 14.10
C ASN A 113 -26.02 -7.48 14.28
N GLY A 114 -25.29 -7.11 13.22
CA GLY A 114 -24.23 -6.09 13.29
C GLY A 114 -22.98 -6.52 14.07
N LEU A 115 -22.85 -7.81 14.39
CA LEU A 115 -21.73 -8.38 15.13
C LEU A 115 -20.39 -8.19 14.40
N ILE A 116 -20.39 -8.29 13.07
CA ILE A 116 -19.20 -8.09 12.25
C ILE A 116 -19.04 -6.59 11.98
N ASP A 117 -17.90 -6.06 12.40
CA ASP A 117 -17.51 -4.68 12.13
C ASP A 117 -17.53 -4.38 10.62
N HIS A 118 -18.04 -3.20 10.26
CA HIS A 118 -18.10 -2.72 8.88
C HIS A 118 -16.71 -2.74 8.22
N GLU A 119 -15.68 -2.37 8.95
CA GLU A 119 -14.32 -2.29 8.42
C GLU A 119 -13.74 -3.69 8.11
N LEU A 120 -14.11 -4.69 8.90
CA LEU A 120 -13.75 -6.08 8.62
C LEU A 120 -14.48 -6.60 7.37
N LEU A 121 -15.77 -6.29 7.20
CA LEU A 121 -16.52 -6.65 5.99
C LEU A 121 -15.90 -6.04 4.73
N VAL A 122 -15.55 -4.76 4.76
CA VAL A 122 -14.87 -4.07 3.64
C VAL A 122 -13.50 -4.71 3.38
N LEU A 123 -12.70 -4.98 4.42
CA LEU A 123 -11.39 -5.62 4.27
C LEU A 123 -11.50 -7.01 3.64
N MET A 124 -12.43 -7.85 4.11
CA MET A 124 -12.69 -9.17 3.55
C MET A 124 -13.13 -9.08 2.09
N LEU A 125 -13.99 -8.10 1.78
CA LEU A 125 -14.48 -7.87 0.42
C LEU A 125 -13.35 -7.46 -0.53
N ARG A 126 -12.46 -6.56 -0.10
CA ARG A 126 -11.25 -6.14 -0.85
C ARG A 126 -10.27 -7.29 -1.09
N LEU A 127 -10.13 -8.21 -0.12
CA LEU A 127 -9.21 -9.35 -0.22
C LEU A 127 -9.76 -10.48 -1.08
N LYS A 128 -11.06 -10.82 -0.93
CA LYS A 128 -11.67 -11.96 -1.62
C LYS A 128 -11.98 -11.70 -3.09
N SER A 129 -12.29 -10.45 -3.44
CA SER A 129 -12.81 -10.11 -4.76
C SER A 129 -11.75 -9.45 -5.64
N THR A 130 -11.78 -9.78 -6.93
CA THR A 130 -11.12 -8.97 -7.94
C THR A 130 -11.89 -7.67 -8.17
N PRO A 131 -11.24 -6.54 -8.48
CA PRO A 131 -11.90 -5.26 -8.73
C PRO A 131 -12.66 -5.28 -10.07
N ASN A 132 -13.87 -5.83 -10.06
CA ASN A 132 -14.78 -5.94 -11.21
C ASN A 132 -16.20 -5.44 -10.84
N MET A 133 -17.11 -5.37 -11.81
CA MET A 133 -18.47 -4.86 -11.55
C MET A 133 -19.28 -5.70 -10.55
N ASN A 134 -18.97 -6.99 -10.37
CA ASN A 134 -19.60 -7.80 -9.32
C ASN A 134 -19.23 -7.29 -7.92
N LEU A 135 -18.01 -6.77 -7.75
CA LEU A 135 -17.58 -6.14 -6.50
C LEU A 135 -18.37 -4.86 -6.20
N VAL A 136 -18.70 -4.07 -7.23
CA VAL A 136 -19.57 -2.88 -7.08
C VAL A 136 -20.95 -3.28 -6.55
N ASN A 137 -21.51 -4.39 -7.04
CA ASN A 137 -22.79 -4.90 -6.54
C ASN A 137 -22.73 -5.30 -5.06
N GLU A 138 -21.61 -5.87 -4.60
CA GLU A 138 -21.42 -6.18 -3.17
C GLU A 138 -21.28 -4.91 -2.33
N PHE A 139 -20.55 -3.89 -2.80
CA PHE A 139 -20.49 -2.58 -2.15
C PHE A 139 -21.84 -1.87 -2.08
N TYR A 140 -22.66 -2.02 -3.12
CA TYR A 140 -24.04 -1.50 -3.14
C TYR A 140 -24.90 -2.18 -2.06
N LYS A 141 -24.86 -3.51 -1.95
CA LYS A 141 -25.58 -4.25 -0.90
C LYS A 141 -25.14 -3.80 0.50
N LEU A 142 -23.83 -3.62 0.70
CA LEU A 142 -23.25 -3.17 1.95
C LEU A 142 -23.68 -1.73 2.29
N SER A 143 -23.69 -0.84 1.29
CA SER A 143 -24.23 0.53 1.43
C SER A 143 -25.71 0.54 1.82
N TYR A 144 -26.51 -0.35 1.23
CA TYR A 144 -27.92 -0.49 1.56
C TYR A 144 -28.13 -0.96 3.00
N GLN A 145 -27.37 -1.99 3.43
CA GLN A 145 -27.40 -2.48 4.82
C GLN A 145 -27.02 -1.40 5.83
N LEU A 146 -26.02 -0.57 5.53
CA LEU A 146 -25.64 0.55 6.40
C LEU A 146 -26.79 1.56 6.58
N ARG A 147 -27.47 1.93 5.49
CA ARG A 147 -28.58 2.89 5.54
C ARG A 147 -29.78 2.35 6.30
N LEU A 148 -30.06 1.05 6.21
CA LEU A 148 -31.15 0.42 6.96
C LEU A 148 -30.91 0.40 8.47
N ARG A 149 -29.64 0.30 8.89
CA ARG A 149 -29.27 0.14 10.32
C ARG A 149 -28.91 1.44 11.01
N SER A 150 -28.65 2.51 10.25
CA SER A 150 -28.30 3.79 10.83
C SER A 150 -29.52 4.42 11.52
N SER A 151 -29.37 4.72 12.82
CA SER A 151 -30.29 5.60 13.53
C SER A 151 -30.09 7.06 13.07
N SER A 152 -31.11 7.91 13.26
CA SER A 152 -31.05 9.34 12.92
C SER A 152 -29.95 10.12 13.66
N ALA A 153 -29.52 9.61 14.83
CA ALA A 153 -28.46 10.20 15.65
C ALA A 153 -27.04 10.00 15.06
N ASP A 154 -26.84 9.02 14.17
CA ASP A 154 -25.53 8.59 13.64
C ASP A 154 -25.28 9.03 12.18
N ARG A 155 -25.88 10.15 11.75
CA ARG A 155 -25.78 10.60 10.34
C ARG A 155 -24.35 10.87 9.88
N GLU A 156 -23.50 11.42 10.76
CA GLU A 156 -22.11 11.73 10.39
C GLU A 156 -21.26 10.46 10.25
N THR A 157 -21.43 9.49 11.14
CA THR A 157 -20.69 8.21 11.08
C THR A 157 -21.15 7.38 9.88
N LEU A 158 -22.46 7.39 9.58
CA LEU A 158 -23.03 6.81 8.37
C LEU A 158 -22.44 7.46 7.12
N PHE A 159 -22.41 8.80 7.06
CA PHE A 159 -21.85 9.53 5.94
C PHE A 159 -20.39 9.14 5.69
N ARG A 160 -19.54 9.13 6.72
CA ARG A 160 -18.13 8.71 6.58
C ARG A 160 -18.00 7.29 6.03
N ARG A 161 -18.84 6.35 6.49
CA ARG A 161 -18.84 4.96 5.98
C ARG A 161 -19.29 4.88 4.52
N LEU A 162 -20.32 5.61 4.13
CA LEU A 162 -20.79 5.67 2.74
C LEU A 162 -19.78 6.34 1.80
N SER A 163 -19.14 7.43 2.25
CA SER A 163 -18.03 8.09 1.54
C SER A 163 -16.84 7.16 1.31
N ARG A 164 -16.54 6.29 2.27
CA ARG A 164 -15.50 5.27 2.09
C ARG A 164 -15.87 4.26 1.00
N ILE A 165 -17.12 3.78 1.01
CA ILE A 165 -17.60 2.85 -0.02
C ILE A 165 -17.63 3.50 -1.41
N SER A 166 -17.91 4.80 -1.51
CA SER A 166 -17.86 5.48 -2.82
C SER A 166 -16.45 5.51 -3.41
N PHE A 167 -15.41 5.66 -2.58
CA PHE A 167 -14.02 5.50 -3.03
C PHE A 167 -13.65 4.07 -3.38
N ASP A 168 -14.19 3.07 -2.68
CA ASP A 168 -14.05 1.67 -3.07
C ASP A 168 -14.64 1.39 -4.46
N VAL A 169 -15.83 1.94 -4.75
CA VAL A 169 -16.42 1.87 -6.10
C VAL A 169 -15.54 2.61 -7.12
N ALA A 170 -14.99 3.77 -6.75
CA ALA A 170 -14.08 4.52 -7.62
C ALA A 170 -12.83 3.71 -7.98
N VAL A 171 -12.23 2.97 -7.04
CA VAL A 171 -11.11 2.06 -7.32
C VAL A 171 -11.48 1.05 -8.40
N VAL A 172 -12.66 0.43 -8.32
CA VAL A 172 -13.11 -0.54 -9.33
C VAL A 172 -13.25 0.09 -10.70
N LEU A 173 -13.84 1.29 -10.79
CA LEU A 173 -14.01 2.00 -12.06
C LEU A 173 -12.67 2.44 -12.66
N VAL A 174 -11.72 2.89 -11.83
CA VAL A 174 -10.36 3.29 -12.26
C VAL A 174 -9.57 2.09 -12.78
N VAL A 175 -9.67 0.93 -12.13
CA VAL A 175 -8.98 -0.30 -12.57
C VAL A 175 -9.56 -0.82 -13.89
N ASN A 176 -10.88 -0.75 -14.06
CA ASN A 176 -11.57 -1.16 -15.29
C ASN A 176 -11.57 -0.08 -16.39
N LYS A 177 -10.90 1.06 -16.17
CA LYS A 177 -10.83 2.21 -17.10
C LYS A 177 -12.22 2.74 -17.53
N SER A 178 -13.22 2.58 -16.68
CA SER A 178 -14.60 3.04 -16.91
C SER A 178 -14.76 4.52 -16.52
N TYR A 179 -13.96 5.39 -17.13
CA TYR A 179 -13.84 6.80 -16.71
C TYR A 179 -15.13 7.60 -16.92
N ALA A 180 -15.93 7.30 -17.94
CA ALA A 180 -17.23 7.96 -18.15
C ALA A 180 -18.19 7.72 -16.96
N THR A 181 -18.29 6.45 -16.52
CA THR A 181 -19.09 6.08 -15.34
C THR A 181 -18.55 6.73 -14.07
N LEU A 182 -17.22 6.81 -13.94
CA LEU A 182 -16.57 7.45 -12.79
C LEU A 182 -16.86 8.95 -12.73
N VAL A 183 -16.75 9.67 -13.84
CA VAL A 183 -17.06 11.11 -13.93
C VAL A 183 -18.52 11.37 -13.53
N ASN A 184 -19.46 10.55 -14.01
CA ASN A 184 -20.88 10.68 -13.66
C ASN A 184 -21.14 10.41 -12.18
N LEU A 185 -20.53 9.35 -11.62
CA LEU A 185 -20.66 9.02 -10.19
C LEU A 185 -20.16 10.18 -9.32
N LEU A 186 -18.95 10.68 -9.60
CA LEU A 186 -18.34 11.75 -8.81
C LEU A 186 -19.10 13.06 -8.96
N GLY A 187 -19.60 13.38 -10.17
CA GLY A 187 -20.48 14.52 -10.41
C GLY A 187 -21.77 14.47 -9.59
N SER A 188 -22.40 13.29 -9.50
CA SER A 188 -23.60 13.07 -8.67
C SER A 188 -23.29 13.27 -7.19
N ILE A 189 -22.17 12.71 -6.70
CA ILE A 189 -21.75 12.88 -5.30
C ILE A 189 -21.51 14.36 -4.99
N LEU A 190 -20.80 15.09 -5.86
CA LEU A 190 -20.55 16.53 -5.68
C LEU A 190 -21.85 17.33 -5.66
N HIS A 191 -22.82 16.98 -6.50
CA HIS A 191 -24.12 17.64 -6.51
C HIS A 191 -24.86 17.43 -5.18
N GLU A 192 -24.93 16.19 -4.68
CA GLU A 192 -25.54 15.89 -3.38
C GLU A 192 -24.83 16.63 -2.23
N MET A 193 -23.50 16.68 -2.26
CA MET A 193 -22.73 17.36 -1.21
C MET A 193 -22.97 18.87 -1.17
N LYS A 194 -23.16 19.51 -2.34
CA LYS A 194 -23.52 20.94 -2.42
C LYS A 194 -24.85 21.24 -1.73
N LEU A 195 -25.79 20.29 -1.70
CA LEU A 195 -27.09 20.43 -1.06
C LEU A 195 -27.03 20.25 0.47
N ILE A 196 -26.07 19.46 0.97
CA ILE A 196 -26.05 19.00 2.37
C ILE A 196 -25.26 19.93 3.32
N LYS A 197 -24.41 20.83 2.80
CA LYS A 197 -23.51 21.79 3.52
C LYS A 197 -23.55 21.75 5.06
N LYS A 198 -22.77 20.85 5.69
CA LYS A 198 -22.45 20.91 7.14
C LYS A 198 -21.09 20.28 7.45
N GLY A 199 -20.16 21.01 8.08
CA GLY A 199 -18.96 20.47 8.77
C GLY A 199 -17.68 20.26 7.94
N ASP A 200 -16.53 20.23 8.63
CA ASP A 200 -15.18 20.18 8.03
C ASP A 200 -14.87 18.87 7.28
N HIS A 201 -15.43 17.75 7.74
CA HIS A 201 -15.25 16.47 7.05
C HIS A 201 -15.92 16.46 5.66
N TYR A 202 -17.02 17.21 5.50
CA TYR A 202 -17.71 17.33 4.22
C TYR A 202 -16.93 18.21 3.25
N THR A 203 -16.29 19.28 3.72
CA THR A 203 -15.45 20.14 2.87
C THR A 203 -14.21 19.38 2.39
N GLN A 204 -13.55 18.61 3.27
CA GLN A 204 -12.43 17.75 2.87
C GLN A 204 -12.85 16.68 1.85
N HIS A 205 -13.97 15.99 2.08
CA HIS A 205 -14.46 14.99 1.15
C HIS A 205 -14.89 15.58 -0.19
N ALA A 206 -15.53 16.74 -0.20
CA ALA A 206 -15.87 17.44 -1.44
C ALA A 206 -14.59 17.80 -2.22
N SER A 207 -13.54 18.28 -1.55
CA SER A 207 -12.26 18.59 -2.19
C SER A 207 -11.61 17.33 -2.79
N ASN A 208 -11.53 16.24 -2.04
CA ASN A 208 -10.99 14.96 -2.53
C ASN A 208 -11.78 14.41 -3.74
N VAL A 209 -13.11 14.44 -3.69
CA VAL A 209 -13.98 14.02 -4.80
C VAL A 209 -13.81 14.94 -6.00
N THR A 210 -13.63 16.25 -5.79
CA THR A 210 -13.40 17.23 -6.86
C THR A 210 -12.09 16.97 -7.58
N LEU A 211 -10.99 16.73 -6.85
CA LEU A 211 -9.72 16.37 -7.46
C LEU A 211 -9.83 15.07 -8.26
N LEU A 212 -10.48 14.04 -7.71
CA LEU A 212 -10.68 12.78 -8.42
C LEU A 212 -11.54 12.95 -9.68
N TRP A 213 -12.55 13.83 -9.63
CA TRP A 213 -13.40 14.17 -10.77
C TRP A 213 -12.61 14.87 -11.88
N ILE A 214 -11.73 15.80 -11.52
CA ILE A 214 -10.81 16.48 -12.46
C ILE A 214 -9.88 15.46 -13.12
N ILE A 215 -9.24 14.57 -12.34
CA ILE A 215 -8.34 13.53 -12.88
C ILE A 215 -9.11 12.58 -13.81
N ALA A 216 -10.31 12.14 -13.41
CA ALA A 216 -11.15 11.27 -14.23
C ALA A 216 -11.61 11.96 -15.53
N GLY A 217 -11.94 13.25 -15.47
CA GLY A 217 -12.26 14.08 -16.63
C GLY A 217 -11.08 14.22 -17.59
N CYS A 218 -9.89 14.47 -17.07
CA CYS A 218 -8.64 14.49 -17.84
C CYS A 218 -8.41 13.18 -18.59
N LEU A 219 -8.60 12.03 -17.91
CA LEU A 219 -8.44 10.69 -18.49
C LEU A 219 -9.51 10.39 -19.54
N LEU A 220 -10.77 10.76 -19.28
CA LEU A 220 -11.87 10.58 -20.22
C LEU A 220 -11.62 11.38 -21.50
N ARG A 221 -11.24 12.65 -21.38
CA ARG A 221 -10.96 13.49 -22.55
C ARG A 221 -9.75 12.99 -23.34
N LEU A 222 -8.69 12.51 -22.68
CA LEU A 222 -7.55 11.90 -23.37
C LEU A 222 -7.94 10.66 -24.18
N SER A 223 -8.99 9.94 -23.75
CA SER A 223 -9.52 8.78 -24.48
C SER A 223 -10.35 9.14 -25.72
N VAL A 224 -10.95 10.34 -25.76
CA VAL A 224 -11.88 10.78 -26.81
C VAL A 224 -11.26 11.77 -27.80
N ALA A 225 -10.46 12.73 -27.33
CA ALA A 225 -9.87 13.79 -28.16
C ALA A 225 -8.35 13.90 -27.92
N LYS A 226 -7.55 13.67 -28.98
CA LYS A 226 -6.08 13.79 -28.97
C LYS A 226 -5.60 15.07 -29.66
N GLY A 227 -6.39 16.14 -29.57
CA GLY A 227 -6.11 17.41 -30.23
C GLY A 227 -5.10 18.28 -29.47
N PRO A 228 -4.53 19.31 -30.12
CA PRO A 228 -3.66 20.30 -29.47
C PRO A 228 -4.39 21.13 -28.41
N THR A 229 -5.73 21.23 -28.48
CA THR A 229 -6.60 22.00 -27.57
C THR A 229 -6.85 21.34 -26.21
N TYR A 230 -6.30 20.14 -25.96
CA TYR A 230 -6.56 19.37 -24.73
C TYR A 230 -6.33 20.18 -23.45
N LEU A 231 -5.19 20.88 -23.35
CA LEU A 231 -4.85 21.64 -22.14
C LEU A 231 -5.79 22.83 -21.94
N ASP A 232 -6.05 23.61 -22.99
CA ASP A 232 -6.94 24.77 -22.96
C ASP A 232 -8.37 24.40 -22.58
N GLU A 233 -8.87 23.26 -23.08
CA GLU A 233 -10.19 22.78 -22.75
C GLU A 233 -10.28 22.32 -21.28
N ILE A 234 -9.22 21.69 -20.75
CA ILE A 234 -9.15 21.24 -19.36
C ILE A 234 -9.08 22.43 -18.41
N THR A 235 -8.23 23.42 -18.69
CA THR A 235 -8.11 24.62 -17.86
C THR A 235 -9.42 25.42 -17.87
N LYS A 236 -10.10 25.51 -19.02
CA LYS A 236 -11.41 26.16 -19.12
C LYS A 236 -12.52 25.45 -18.33
N GLU A 237 -12.55 24.12 -18.33
CA GLU A 237 -13.60 23.37 -17.62
C GLU A 237 -13.33 23.26 -16.11
N TYR A 238 -12.09 22.97 -15.73
CA TYR A 238 -11.73 22.56 -14.37
C TYR A 238 -10.95 23.61 -13.57
N GLY A 239 -10.50 24.71 -14.18
CA GLY A 239 -9.64 25.71 -13.53
C GLY A 239 -10.19 26.22 -12.20
N THR A 240 -11.42 26.75 -12.22
CA THR A 240 -12.07 27.30 -11.01
C THR A 240 -12.29 26.25 -9.92
N TYR A 241 -12.52 24.99 -10.30
CA TYR A 241 -12.68 23.88 -9.36
C TYR A 241 -11.34 23.45 -8.74
N TYR A 242 -10.27 23.48 -9.53
CA TYR A 242 -8.92 23.15 -9.07
C TYR A 242 -8.38 24.20 -8.10
N ASP A 243 -8.63 25.48 -8.38
CA ASP A 243 -8.21 26.59 -7.51
C ASP A 243 -8.90 26.52 -6.15
N GLY A 244 -10.16 26.05 -6.11
CA GLY A 244 -10.93 25.85 -4.88
C GLY A 244 -10.61 24.57 -4.10
N LEU A 245 -9.60 23.78 -4.49
CA LEU A 245 -9.18 22.60 -3.73
C LEU A 245 -8.45 23.02 -2.45
N LEU A 246 -8.68 22.26 -1.37
CA LEU A 246 -7.94 22.41 -0.13
C LEU A 246 -6.48 22.00 -0.31
N ASP A 247 -5.58 22.65 0.43
CA ASP A 247 -4.15 22.37 0.38
C ASP A 247 -3.87 20.91 0.76
N SER A 248 -4.50 20.40 1.82
CA SER A 248 -4.41 18.98 2.24
C SER A 248 -4.70 17.97 1.12
N THR A 249 -5.60 18.31 0.19
CA THR A 249 -5.94 17.48 -0.98
C THR A 249 -4.81 17.52 -2.01
N LYS A 250 -4.23 18.69 -2.25
CA LYS A 250 -3.09 18.89 -3.16
C LYS A 250 -1.81 18.25 -2.59
N GLU A 251 -1.56 18.39 -1.29
CA GLU A 251 -0.44 17.77 -0.58
C GLU A 251 -0.47 16.25 -0.68
N ALA A 252 -1.66 15.63 -0.54
CA ALA A 252 -1.83 14.19 -0.71
C ALA A 252 -1.45 13.75 -2.13
N LEU A 253 -1.84 14.53 -3.15
CA LEU A 253 -1.48 14.28 -4.54
C LEU A 253 0.04 14.40 -4.76
N SER A 254 0.66 15.48 -4.29
CA SER A 254 2.11 15.68 -4.37
C SER A 254 2.90 14.57 -3.66
N THR A 255 2.41 14.11 -2.50
CA THR A 255 3.01 12.98 -1.77
C THR A 255 2.97 11.69 -2.58
N VAL A 256 1.84 11.38 -3.23
CA VAL A 256 1.76 10.18 -4.08
C VAL A 256 2.65 10.31 -5.31
N LEU A 257 2.67 11.47 -5.96
CA LEU A 257 3.45 11.71 -7.17
C LEU A 257 4.96 11.71 -6.90
N SER A 258 5.40 11.98 -5.68
CA SER A 258 6.82 11.90 -5.27
C SER A 258 7.24 10.51 -4.78
N GLN A 259 6.31 9.70 -4.26
CA GLN A 259 6.64 8.39 -3.67
C GLN A 259 6.29 7.19 -4.57
N VAL A 260 5.30 7.33 -5.45
CA VAL A 260 4.75 6.19 -6.21
C VAL A 260 5.21 6.24 -7.66
N ALA A 261 6.17 5.38 -7.99
CA ALA A 261 6.66 5.22 -9.36
C ALA A 261 5.62 4.52 -10.28
N PRO A 262 5.43 5.00 -11.52
CA PRO A 262 4.58 4.36 -12.51
C PRO A 262 5.18 3.01 -12.95
N LEU A 263 4.33 1.99 -13.09
CA LEU A 263 4.81 0.62 -13.42
C LEU A 263 5.21 0.45 -14.89
N PHE A 264 4.70 1.29 -15.80
CA PHE A 264 4.83 1.09 -17.26
C PHE A 264 6.02 1.82 -17.89
N GLN A 265 6.63 2.77 -17.19
CA GLN A 265 7.81 3.51 -17.65
C GLN A 265 8.87 3.46 -16.54
N ASN A 266 9.99 2.78 -16.80
CA ASN A 266 11.22 2.97 -16.03
C ASN A 266 11.50 4.49 -15.94
N SER A 267 11.84 5.15 -14.84
CA SER A 267 12.36 4.66 -13.56
C SER A 267 12.46 5.78 -12.51
N GLU A 268 11.43 6.61 -12.30
CA GLU A 268 11.40 7.57 -11.19
C GLU A 268 9.95 8.03 -10.91
N PRO A 269 9.63 8.43 -9.67
CA PRO A 269 8.38 9.11 -9.37
C PRO A 269 8.21 10.37 -10.24
N PRO A 270 6.98 10.73 -10.66
CA PRO A 270 6.72 11.92 -11.48
C PRO A 270 7.28 13.23 -10.92
N LEU A 271 7.44 13.31 -9.60
CA LEU A 271 8.10 14.42 -8.91
C LEU A 271 9.42 13.93 -8.31
N GLU A 272 10.52 14.61 -8.64
CA GLU A 272 11.85 14.36 -8.05
C GLU A 272 11.93 14.90 -6.60
N GLU A 273 11.23 16.00 -6.30
CA GLU A 273 11.13 16.62 -4.98
C GLU A 273 9.66 16.94 -4.64
N TYR A 274 9.36 17.13 -3.35
CA TYR A 274 8.04 17.57 -2.92
C TYR A 274 7.79 19.00 -3.44
N GLN A 275 6.85 19.13 -4.38
CA GLN A 275 6.38 20.42 -4.87
C GLN A 275 5.07 20.78 -4.17
N SER A 276 5.06 21.88 -3.42
CA SER A 276 3.90 22.36 -2.67
C SER A 276 2.76 22.82 -3.60
N ASP A 277 3.10 23.41 -4.74
CA ASP A 277 2.13 23.97 -5.69
C ASP A 277 2.22 23.27 -7.06
N LEU A 278 1.40 22.23 -7.23
CA LEU A 278 1.16 21.62 -8.53
C LEU A 278 0.06 22.39 -9.27
N SER A 279 0.33 22.87 -10.49
CA SER A 279 -0.69 23.55 -11.30
C SER A 279 -1.63 22.55 -12.02
N LEU A 280 -2.83 22.99 -12.39
CA LEU A 280 -3.77 22.18 -13.17
C LEU A 280 -3.17 21.75 -14.52
N GLU A 281 -2.39 22.63 -15.16
CA GLU A 281 -1.72 22.33 -16.42
C GLU A 281 -0.67 21.22 -16.27
N GLN A 282 0.12 21.26 -15.18
CA GLN A 282 1.07 20.21 -14.85
C GLN A 282 0.37 18.89 -14.58
N LEU A 283 -0.74 18.91 -13.83
CA LEU A 283 -1.56 17.73 -13.58
C LEU A 283 -2.08 17.13 -14.89
N ALA A 284 -2.66 17.96 -15.78
CA ALA A 284 -3.17 17.52 -17.07
C ALA A 284 -2.06 16.97 -17.97
N GLN A 285 -0.87 17.57 -17.92
CA GLN A 285 0.31 17.09 -18.65
C GLN A 285 0.79 15.74 -18.12
N PHE A 286 0.80 15.53 -16.81
CA PHE A 286 1.11 14.23 -16.18
C PHE A 286 0.13 13.14 -16.60
N VAL A 287 -1.17 13.45 -16.68
CA VAL A 287 -2.17 12.54 -17.23
C VAL A 287 -1.88 12.25 -18.71
N LYS A 288 -1.59 13.27 -19.52
CA LYS A 288 -1.31 13.15 -20.96
C LYS A 288 -0.07 12.30 -21.27
N VAL A 289 1.00 12.46 -20.49
CA VAL A 289 2.25 11.68 -20.63
C VAL A 289 2.07 10.24 -20.09
N GLY A 290 1.01 9.99 -19.31
CA GLY A 290 0.72 8.69 -18.72
C GLY A 290 1.48 8.40 -17.42
N THR A 291 2.00 9.45 -16.76
CA THR A 291 2.68 9.32 -15.45
C THR A 291 1.66 9.06 -14.33
N ILE A 292 0.47 9.65 -14.43
CA ILE A 292 -0.67 9.32 -13.57
C ILE A 292 -1.32 8.05 -14.08
N THR A 293 -1.11 6.96 -13.34
CA THR A 293 -1.64 5.63 -13.66
C THR A 293 -2.77 5.25 -12.72
N SER A 294 -3.51 4.17 -13.03
CA SER A 294 -4.48 3.58 -12.09
C SER A 294 -3.85 3.29 -10.72
N ARG A 295 -2.55 2.93 -10.68
CA ARG A 295 -1.82 2.72 -9.42
C ARG A 295 -1.72 4.01 -8.62
N THR A 296 -1.30 5.10 -9.27
CA THR A 296 -1.17 6.43 -8.65
C THR A 296 -2.50 6.88 -8.05
N ILE A 297 -3.60 6.71 -8.80
CA ILE A 297 -4.95 7.06 -8.34
C ILE A 297 -5.40 6.16 -7.18
N CYS A 298 -5.14 4.84 -7.24
CA CYS A 298 -5.46 3.93 -6.15
C CYS A 298 -4.65 4.22 -4.88
N SER A 299 -3.38 4.63 -5.02
CA SER A 299 -2.55 5.06 -3.89
C SER A 299 -3.08 6.34 -3.26
N LEU A 300 -3.53 7.31 -4.06
CA LEU A 300 -4.19 8.53 -3.58
C LEU A 300 -5.47 8.21 -2.80
N LEU A 301 -6.34 7.36 -3.37
CA LEU A 301 -7.55 6.89 -2.69
C LEU A 301 -7.23 6.16 -1.38
N GLY A 302 -6.13 5.39 -1.34
CA GLY A 302 -5.66 4.72 -0.14
C GLY A 302 -5.19 5.68 0.96
N ILE A 303 -4.44 6.72 0.60
CA ILE A 303 -4.05 7.78 1.55
C ILE A 303 -5.28 8.46 2.14
N TRP A 304 -6.25 8.82 1.31
CA TRP A 304 -7.49 9.43 1.79
C TRP A 304 -8.26 8.47 2.69
N ASP A 305 -8.43 7.19 2.31
CA ASP A 305 -9.08 6.18 3.15
C ASP A 305 -8.43 6.09 4.55
N LEU A 306 -7.11 6.11 4.60
CA LEU A 306 -6.33 6.13 5.84
C LEU A 306 -6.57 7.41 6.65
N GLN A 307 -6.57 8.59 6.02
CA GLN A 307 -6.90 9.86 6.69
C GLN A 307 -8.32 9.85 7.26
N TYR A 308 -9.31 9.29 6.54
CA TYR A 308 -10.68 9.17 7.01
C TYR A 308 -10.82 8.19 8.19
N CYS A 309 -10.11 7.05 8.16
CA CYS A 309 -10.22 6.03 9.20
C CYS A 309 -9.50 6.43 10.50
N TYR A 310 -8.29 6.98 10.38
CA TYR A 310 -7.37 7.13 11.52
C TYR A 310 -7.08 8.58 11.90
N ARG A 311 -7.66 9.56 11.17
CA ARG A 311 -7.53 11.00 11.45
C ARG A 311 -6.08 11.47 11.67
N PHE A 312 -5.12 10.91 10.95
CA PHE A 312 -3.76 11.46 10.95
C PHE A 312 -3.62 12.52 9.86
N GLN A 313 -2.77 13.50 10.12
CA GLN A 313 -2.30 14.44 9.10
C GLN A 313 -1.06 13.83 8.44
N LEU A 314 -0.94 14.00 7.11
CA LEU A 314 0.31 13.78 6.41
C LEU A 314 1.28 14.89 6.85
N LYS A 315 1.88 14.76 8.03
CA LYS A 315 3.06 15.56 8.36
C LYS A 315 4.22 14.98 7.60
N ASP A 316 5.04 15.86 7.02
CA ASP A 316 6.26 15.55 6.27
C ASP A 316 6.84 14.19 6.66
N ALA A 317 6.61 13.20 5.81
CA ALA A 317 7.20 11.88 5.94
C ALA A 317 8.70 11.92 5.62
N ARG A 318 9.42 12.93 6.11
CA ARG A 318 10.82 12.78 6.46
C ARG A 318 10.84 11.86 7.67
N LEU A 319 10.70 10.56 7.40
CA LEU A 319 11.12 9.51 8.31
C LEU A 319 12.50 9.92 8.83
N ILE A 320 12.58 10.19 10.13
CA ILE A 320 13.77 10.61 10.85
C ILE A 320 14.94 9.73 10.37
N PRO A 321 15.97 10.28 9.71
CA PRO A 321 17.10 9.50 9.19
C PRO A 321 17.96 8.81 10.26
N ASP A 322 17.65 8.96 11.54
CA ASP A 322 18.59 8.76 12.64
C ASP A 322 18.62 7.34 13.26
N GLU A 323 17.76 6.41 12.85
CA GLU A 323 17.65 5.10 13.53
C GLU A 323 18.13 3.86 12.75
N ILE A 324 18.73 4.00 11.56
CA ILE A 324 19.51 2.88 10.99
C ILE A 324 20.95 3.03 11.46
N LYS A 325 21.21 2.61 12.71
CA LYS A 325 22.55 2.26 13.19
C LYS A 325 22.70 0.75 13.06
N GLY A 326 23.67 0.32 12.27
CA GLY A 326 23.98 -1.10 12.13
C GLY A 326 24.49 -1.43 10.73
N ASP A 327 25.60 -2.15 10.70
CA ASP A 327 26.12 -2.77 9.49
C ASP A 327 25.14 -3.84 9.00
N SER A 328 24.99 -3.99 7.68
CA SER A 328 24.10 -5.03 7.13
C SER A 328 24.78 -5.80 6.01
N ASP A 329 24.73 -7.12 6.13
CA ASP A 329 25.22 -8.04 5.12
C ASP A 329 24.07 -8.38 4.17
N ASN A 330 24.21 -7.92 2.92
CA ASN A 330 23.21 -8.04 1.86
C ASN A 330 23.73 -8.89 0.69
N SER A 331 22.92 -9.84 0.21
CA SER A 331 23.21 -10.55 -1.04
C SER A 331 22.53 -9.88 -2.23
N LEU A 332 23.32 -9.33 -3.16
CA LEU A 332 22.81 -8.69 -4.36
C LEU A 332 22.91 -9.62 -5.59
N ASN A 333 21.77 -9.83 -6.26
CA ASN A 333 21.71 -10.53 -7.54
C ASN A 333 21.92 -9.51 -8.68
N LEU A 334 23.12 -9.48 -9.27
CA LEU A 334 23.49 -8.52 -10.32
C LEU A 334 23.01 -8.94 -11.70
N ALA A 335 23.09 -10.24 -12.04
CA ALA A 335 22.95 -10.68 -13.42
C ALA A 335 21.50 -10.92 -13.88
N GLU A 336 20.63 -11.46 -13.03
CA GLU A 336 19.30 -11.92 -13.43
C GLU A 336 18.28 -10.78 -13.58
N ARG A 337 18.46 -9.68 -12.83
CA ARG A 337 17.52 -8.54 -12.84
C ARG A 337 18.12 -7.21 -13.35
N LYS A 338 19.43 -6.97 -13.13
CA LYS A 338 20.02 -5.63 -13.33
C LYS A 338 20.94 -5.51 -14.55
N LEU A 339 21.60 -6.61 -14.94
CA LEU A 339 22.56 -6.65 -16.05
C LEU A 339 22.08 -7.46 -17.26
N HIS A 340 20.80 -7.84 -17.29
CA HIS A 340 20.17 -8.50 -18.43
C HIS A 340 20.02 -7.51 -19.61
N GLY A 341 20.33 -7.95 -20.84
CA GLY A 341 20.23 -7.13 -22.06
C GLY A 341 21.27 -5.99 -22.18
N VAL A 342 22.27 -5.95 -21.29
CA VAL A 342 23.30 -4.89 -21.31
C VAL A 342 24.44 -5.30 -22.23
N HIS A 343 24.89 -4.35 -23.07
CA HIS A 343 26.01 -4.55 -23.97
C HIS A 343 27.28 -4.97 -23.21
N PHE A 344 28.00 -5.98 -23.70
CA PHE A 344 29.08 -6.65 -22.96
C PHE A 344 30.16 -5.70 -22.43
N LYS A 345 30.55 -4.68 -23.19
CA LYS A 345 31.54 -3.66 -22.80
C LYS A 345 31.09 -2.73 -21.67
N LYS A 346 29.80 -2.71 -21.33
CA LYS A 346 29.20 -1.82 -20.32
C LYS A 346 28.74 -2.58 -19.06
N ARG A 347 28.93 -3.90 -18.97
CA ARG A 347 28.39 -4.71 -17.86
C ARG A 347 29.05 -4.38 -16.52
N ALA A 348 30.37 -4.41 -16.40
CA ALA A 348 31.06 -4.06 -15.14
C ALA A 348 30.83 -2.60 -14.70
N PRO A 349 30.93 -1.57 -15.57
CA PRO A 349 30.58 -0.20 -15.20
C PRO A 349 29.13 -0.03 -14.75
N LYS A 350 28.18 -0.72 -15.40
CA LYS A 350 26.78 -0.69 -14.98
C LYS A 350 26.57 -1.42 -13.65
N ALA A 351 27.29 -2.51 -13.39
CA ALA A 351 27.24 -3.22 -12.12
C ALA A 351 27.66 -2.31 -10.95
N VAL A 352 28.71 -1.51 -11.12
CA VAL A 352 29.16 -0.51 -10.14
C VAL A 352 28.06 0.52 -9.86
N LYS A 353 27.43 1.07 -10.91
CA LYS A 353 26.31 2.03 -10.76
C LYS A 353 25.11 1.40 -10.03
N GLU A 354 24.81 0.15 -10.34
CA GLU A 354 23.72 -0.60 -9.72
C GLU A 354 23.96 -0.95 -8.25
N ILE A 355 25.23 -1.16 -7.86
CA ILE A 355 25.62 -1.34 -6.46
C ILE A 355 25.49 -0.01 -5.72
N LYS A 356 25.93 1.11 -6.31
CA LYS A 356 25.73 2.44 -5.72
C LYS A 356 24.23 2.73 -5.54
N LYS A 357 23.41 2.54 -6.57
CA LYS A 357 21.95 2.72 -6.48
C LYS A 357 21.31 1.83 -5.41
N PHE A 358 21.79 0.59 -5.27
CA PHE A 358 21.35 -0.31 -4.21
C PHE A 358 21.71 0.21 -2.82
N ALA A 359 22.96 0.62 -2.60
CA ALA A 359 23.41 1.16 -1.32
C ALA A 359 22.69 2.48 -0.97
N THR A 360 22.51 3.40 -1.93
CA THR A 360 21.74 4.64 -1.75
C THR A 360 20.30 4.35 -1.30
N LEU A 361 19.64 3.38 -1.95
CA LEU A 361 18.26 3.01 -1.61
C LEU A 361 18.14 2.37 -0.22
N HIS A 362 19.07 1.47 0.12
CA HIS A 362 19.00 0.71 1.37
C HIS A 362 19.52 1.50 2.59
N MET A 363 20.52 2.36 2.42
CA MET A 363 21.12 3.17 3.50
C MET A 363 20.57 4.60 3.58
N ARG A 364 19.82 5.04 2.57
CA ARG A 364 19.25 6.39 2.47
C ARG A 364 20.32 7.49 2.60
N THR A 365 21.51 7.26 2.04
CA THR A 365 22.59 8.24 1.92
C THR A 365 22.96 8.43 0.46
N THR A 366 23.15 9.68 0.05
CA THR A 366 23.55 10.02 -1.32
C THR A 366 25.06 9.86 -1.50
N ASP A 367 25.86 10.04 -0.44
CA ASP A 367 27.27 9.63 -0.41
C ASP A 367 27.42 8.10 -0.23
N VAL A 368 27.92 7.44 -1.28
CA VAL A 368 28.23 6.00 -1.30
C VAL A 368 29.67 5.78 -1.76
N ARG A 369 30.48 5.24 -0.85
CA ARG A 369 31.89 4.91 -1.03
C ARG A 369 32.03 3.40 -1.23
N LEU A 370 32.70 3.01 -2.31
CA LEU A 370 32.95 1.60 -2.62
C LEU A 370 34.38 1.25 -2.21
N ASP A 371 34.56 0.16 -1.47
CA ASP A 371 35.88 -0.37 -1.15
C ASP A 371 36.63 -0.77 -2.44
N PRO A 372 37.91 -0.39 -2.62
CA PRO A 372 38.75 -0.90 -3.70
C PRO A 372 38.70 -2.43 -3.86
N LYS A 373 38.57 -3.20 -2.78
CA LYS A 373 38.44 -4.68 -2.84
C LYS A 373 37.18 -5.12 -3.59
N LEU A 374 36.08 -4.38 -3.45
CA LEU A 374 34.84 -4.66 -4.17
C LEU A 374 35.02 -4.47 -5.66
N ASN A 375 35.76 -3.42 -6.05
CA ASN A 375 36.08 -3.17 -7.45
C ASN A 375 36.93 -4.33 -8.01
N VAL A 376 37.97 -4.78 -7.28
CA VAL A 376 38.75 -5.94 -7.70
C VAL A 376 37.88 -7.19 -7.89
N ALA A 377 36.94 -7.45 -6.97
CA ALA A 377 36.02 -8.59 -7.06
C ALA A 377 35.08 -8.51 -8.29
N LEU A 378 34.57 -7.33 -8.61
CA LEU A 378 33.71 -7.08 -9.77
C LEU A 378 34.45 -7.26 -11.10
N TRP A 379 35.70 -6.82 -11.15
CA TRP A 379 36.52 -6.83 -12.37
C TRP A 379 37.38 -8.09 -12.54
N LYS A 380 37.33 -9.04 -11.59
CA LYS A 380 38.16 -10.26 -11.56
C LYS A 380 38.11 -11.10 -12.85
N ARG A 381 36.99 -11.11 -13.57
CA ARG A 381 36.80 -11.86 -14.84
C ARG A 381 36.67 -10.92 -16.05
N GLY A 382 37.16 -9.69 -15.94
CA GLY A 382 37.07 -8.66 -16.96
C GLY A 382 35.68 -8.03 -17.09
N VAL A 383 35.54 -7.13 -18.08
CA VAL A 383 34.36 -6.25 -18.24
C VAL A 383 33.03 -7.01 -18.46
N GLN A 384 33.09 -8.21 -19.05
CA GLN A 384 31.92 -9.03 -19.37
C GLN A 384 31.56 -10.03 -18.26
N GLY A 385 32.56 -10.45 -17.49
CA GLY A 385 32.50 -11.59 -16.56
C GLY A 385 32.01 -11.22 -15.15
N VAL A 386 31.12 -10.25 -15.02
CA VAL A 386 30.60 -9.82 -13.72
C VAL A 386 29.92 -11.01 -13.01
N PRO A 387 30.22 -11.29 -11.73
CA PRO A 387 29.57 -12.36 -10.96
C PRO A 387 28.04 -12.23 -10.96
N PHE A 388 27.33 -13.35 -11.08
CA PHE A 388 25.86 -13.34 -11.12
C PHE A 388 25.25 -12.85 -9.80
N ARG A 389 25.91 -13.16 -8.68
CA ARG A 389 25.53 -12.79 -7.32
C ARG A 389 26.78 -12.38 -6.55
N LEU A 390 26.65 -11.37 -5.69
CA LEU A 390 27.72 -10.87 -4.85
C LEU A 390 27.18 -10.60 -3.45
N ARG A 391 27.90 -11.06 -2.42
CA ARG A 391 27.60 -10.72 -1.03
C ARG A 391 28.35 -9.45 -0.68
N LEU A 392 27.61 -8.47 -0.18
CA LEU A 392 28.09 -7.14 0.16
C LEU A 392 27.83 -6.91 1.64
N ARG A 393 28.79 -6.28 2.31
CA ARG A 393 28.58 -5.62 3.60
C ARG A 393 28.38 -4.15 3.31
N ILE A 394 27.32 -3.57 3.86
CA ILE A 394 27.03 -2.15 3.72
C ILE A 394 26.96 -1.56 5.13
N SER A 395 27.88 -0.63 5.38
CA SER A 395 28.06 0.02 6.66
C SER A 395 27.70 1.49 6.52
N ARG A 396 26.86 2.03 7.42
CA ARG A 396 26.52 3.47 7.42
C ARG A 396 27.30 4.16 8.52
N LYS A 397 28.29 4.97 8.12
CA LYS A 397 29.23 5.64 9.03
C LYS A 397 29.01 7.15 9.07
N ARG A 398 29.39 7.77 10.17
CA ARG A 398 29.44 9.24 10.28
C ARG A 398 30.65 9.78 9.53
N ASN A 399 30.46 10.95 8.93
CA ASN A 399 31.54 11.65 8.26
C ASN A 399 32.25 12.57 9.26
N ASP A 400 33.55 12.40 9.40
CA ASP A 400 34.38 13.15 10.36
C ASP A 400 35.02 14.41 9.74
N GLU A 401 34.82 14.64 8.44
CA GLU A 401 35.32 15.84 7.74
C GLU A 401 34.40 17.06 7.99
N GLU A 402 34.96 18.14 8.53
CA GLU A 402 34.21 19.37 8.90
C GLU A 402 33.52 20.07 7.70
N ASP A 403 34.01 19.89 6.47
CA ASP A 403 33.48 20.49 5.23
C ASP A 403 32.54 19.57 4.43
N ALA A 404 32.12 18.43 5.00
CA ALA A 404 31.31 17.46 4.29
C ALA A 404 29.87 17.94 4.03
N LYS A 405 29.39 17.81 2.78
CA LYS A 405 28.00 18.09 2.39
C LYS A 405 26.97 17.22 3.12
N GLU A 406 27.36 16.01 3.53
CA GLU A 406 26.50 15.03 4.19
C GLU A 406 27.16 14.50 5.46
N LYS A 407 26.38 14.42 6.55
CA LYS A 407 26.85 13.94 7.87
C LYS A 407 27.11 12.43 7.93
N LEU A 408 26.56 11.66 6.98
CA LEU A 408 26.58 10.20 6.97
C LEU A 408 26.94 9.72 5.57
N PHE A 409 27.76 8.67 5.48
CA PHE A 409 28.09 8.02 4.21
C PHE A 409 27.89 6.50 4.33
N ALA A 410 27.61 5.84 3.21
CA ALA A 410 27.56 4.38 3.13
C ALA A 410 28.87 3.83 2.55
N LEU A 411 29.53 2.95 3.29
CA LEU A 411 30.69 2.17 2.85
C LEU A 411 30.21 0.78 2.37
N VAL A 412 30.64 0.36 1.19
CA VAL A 412 30.28 -0.95 0.62
C VAL A 412 31.51 -1.80 0.43
N GLU A 413 31.54 -2.96 1.10
CA GLU A 413 32.64 -3.92 1.10
C GLU A 413 32.19 -5.28 0.53
N PRO A 414 33.08 -6.05 -0.12
CA PRO A 414 32.75 -7.40 -0.55
C PRO A 414 32.93 -8.39 0.61
N VAL A 415 31.96 -9.28 0.82
CA VAL A 415 32.12 -10.38 1.78
C VAL A 415 32.52 -11.64 1.02
N PRO A 416 33.72 -12.23 1.29
CA PRO A 416 34.13 -13.46 0.64
C PRO A 416 33.29 -14.63 1.16
N VAL A 417 32.43 -15.17 0.29
CA VAL A 417 31.63 -16.36 0.57
C VAL A 417 31.81 -17.40 -0.54
N ALA A 418 31.78 -18.68 -0.19
CA ALA A 418 31.87 -19.77 -1.18
C ALA A 418 30.68 -19.77 -2.15
N SER A 419 29.47 -19.44 -1.67
CA SER A 419 28.26 -19.28 -2.48
C SER A 419 27.35 -18.22 -1.89
N ALA A 420 26.89 -17.28 -2.72
CA ALA A 420 25.92 -16.27 -2.34
C ALA A 420 24.45 -16.71 -2.53
N LYS A 421 24.20 -18.00 -2.84
CA LYS A 421 22.85 -18.53 -3.05
C LYS A 421 22.26 -19.03 -1.73
N GLY A 422 21.05 -18.56 -1.39
CA GLY A 422 20.31 -19.01 -0.20
C GLY A 422 20.65 -18.26 1.09
N LEU A 423 21.55 -17.27 1.04
CA LEU A 423 21.82 -16.39 2.17
C LEU A 423 20.79 -15.27 2.24
N HIS A 424 20.20 -15.04 3.41
CA HIS A 424 19.28 -13.94 3.68
C HIS A 424 20.05 -12.68 4.10
N THR A 425 19.40 -11.52 4.03
CA THR A 425 19.96 -10.30 4.61
C THR A 425 20.03 -10.45 6.13
N THR A 426 21.18 -10.12 6.70
CA THR A 426 21.43 -10.17 8.13
C THR A 426 21.96 -8.81 8.58
N VAL A 427 21.39 -8.27 9.66
CA VAL A 427 22.00 -7.14 10.36
C VAL A 427 23.22 -7.69 11.09
N VAL A 428 24.36 -7.02 10.95
CA VAL A 428 25.61 -7.33 11.63
C VAL A 428 25.66 -6.37 12.82
N GLU A 429 25.78 -6.93 14.02
CA GLU A 429 26.05 -6.15 15.22
C GLU A 429 27.55 -5.81 15.19
N ASP A 430 27.87 -4.54 15.45
CA ASP A 430 29.26 -4.13 15.65
C ASP A 430 29.69 -4.63 17.03
N ASP A 431 30.56 -5.66 17.05
CA ASP A 431 31.22 -6.11 18.27
C ASP A 431 32.25 -5.03 18.68
N GLU A 432 31.81 -4.02 19.43
CA GLU A 432 32.67 -3.17 20.28
C GLU A 432 32.60 -3.60 21.75
#